data_AF-A0A0R2QXN5-F1
#
_entry.id   AF-A0A0R2QXN5-F1
#
_cell.length_a   1.000
_cell.length_b   1.000
_cell.length_c   1.000
_cell.angle_alpha   90.00
_cell.angle_beta   90.00
_cell.angle_gamma   90.00
#
_symmetry.space_group_name_H-M   'P 1'
#
loop_
_entity.id
_entity.type
_entity.pdbx_description
1 polymer ?
#
loop_
_entity_poly.entity_id
_entity_poly.type
_entity_poly.pdbx_seq_one_letter_code
_entity_poly.pdbx_strand_id
1 'polypeptide(L)' 'MQSANLLQRLVLPAPTTPEPLLYVRTSGDVRMVDNGAVLEAGGTLSFDTTFGVFAAGRWRRVSHVNDLSVSVRA' A
#
# COMPACT_ATOMS: atom_id res chain seq x y z
N MET A 1 -17.05 -11.03 12.58
CA MET A 1 -16.01 -10.21 11.93
C MET A 1 -16.75 -9.23 11.03
N GLN A 2 -16.82 -7.93 11.37
CA GLN A 2 -17.48 -6.96 10.50
C GLN A 2 -16.79 -6.98 9.13
N SER A 3 -17.57 -7.06 8.05
CA SER A 3 -17.05 -6.87 6.70
C SER A 3 -16.52 -5.44 6.58
N ALA A 4 -15.20 -5.28 6.71
CA ALA A 4 -14.57 -4.00 6.45
C ALA A 4 -14.78 -3.64 4.97
N ASN A 5 -15.40 -2.50 4.68
CA ASN A 5 -15.52 -2.01 3.32
C ASN A 5 -14.12 -1.61 2.82
N LEU A 6 -13.65 -2.28 1.77
CA LEU A 6 -12.36 -2.01 1.18
C LEU A 6 -12.40 -0.65 0.45
N LEU A 7 -11.62 0.33 0.93
CA LEU A 7 -11.52 1.64 0.28
C LEU A 7 -10.34 1.72 -0.70
N GLN A 8 -9.20 1.16 -0.34
CA GLN A 8 -7.98 1.16 -1.15
C GLN A 8 -7.17 -0.11 -0.87
N ARG A 9 -6.56 -0.69 -1.90
CA ARG A 9 -5.57 -1.76 -1.76
C ARG A 9 -4.17 -1.16 -1.81
N LEU A 10 -3.29 -1.66 -0.95
CA LEU A 10 -1.85 -1.50 -1.14
C LEU A 10 -1.43 -2.40 -2.30
N VAL A 11 -0.96 -1.81 -3.40
CA VAL A 11 -0.62 -2.54 -4.64
C VAL A 11 0.89 -2.60 -4.77
N LEU A 12 1.41 -3.80 -4.99
CA LEU A 12 2.81 -4.02 -5.35
C LEU A 12 2.94 -4.02 -6.88
N PRO A 13 3.95 -3.35 -7.45
CA PRO A 13 4.20 -3.41 -8.88
C PRO A 13 4.72 -4.80 -9.26
N ALA A 14 4.27 -5.28 -10.42
CA ALA A 14 4.87 -6.43 -11.07
C ALA A 14 6.17 -6.00 -11.78
N PRO A 15 7.05 -6.93 -12.18
CA PRO A 15 8.28 -6.59 -12.91
C PRO A 15 8.05 -5.82 -14.21
N THR A 16 6.87 -5.96 -14.82
CA THR A 16 6.47 -5.28 -16.05
C THR A 16 5.65 -4.01 -15.82
N THR A 17 5.37 -3.64 -14.57
CA THR A 17 4.59 -2.44 -14.26
C THR A 17 5.39 -1.20 -14.66
N PRO A 18 4.85 -0.34 -15.55
CA PRO A 18 5.51 0.93 -15.86
C PRO A 18 5.51 1.82 -14.61
N GLU A 19 6.59 2.57 -14.43
CA GLU A 19 6.75 3.53 -13.34
C GLU A 19 6.50 2.92 -11.94
N PRO A 20 7.22 1.84 -11.55
CA PRO A 20 6.95 1.11 -10.31
C PRO A 20 7.08 1.97 -9.04
N LEU A 21 7.85 3.05 -9.11
CA LEU A 21 8.05 4.02 -8.01
C LEU A 21 6.80 4.86 -7.70
N LEU A 22 5.78 4.86 -8.56
CA LEU A 22 4.47 5.45 -8.25
C LEU A 22 3.64 4.58 -7.30
N TYR A 23 3.99 3.31 -7.15
CA TYR A 23 3.28 2.34 -6.31
C TYR A 23 3.99 2.15 -4.98
N VAL A 24 5.31 1.94 -5.02
CA VAL A 24 6.07 1.61 -3.82
C VAL A 24 7.53 2.04 -3.93
N ARG A 25 8.15 2.34 -2.80
CA ARG A 25 9.59 2.58 -2.69
C ARG A 25 10.18 1.53 -1.76
N THR A 26 11.30 0.93 -2.18
CA THR A 26 12.04 -0.03 -1.37
C THR A 26 13.39 0.54 -0.93
N SER A 27 13.89 0.07 0.21
CA SER A 27 15.26 0.27 0.66
C SER A 27 15.75 -1.00 1.34
N GLY A 28 17.04 -1.32 1.22
CA GLY A 28 17.60 -2.58 1.73
C GLY A 28 17.09 -3.82 0.99
N ASP A 29 17.13 -4.96 1.67
CA ASP A 29 16.79 -6.26 1.09
C ASP A 29 15.28 -6.49 1.11
N VAL A 30 14.65 -6.22 -0.04
CA VAL A 30 13.23 -6.44 -0.28
C VAL A 30 13.05 -7.19 -1.60
N ARG A 31 12.31 -8.29 -1.56
CA ARG A 31 11.98 -9.08 -2.75
C ARG A 31 10.47 -9.11 -2.96
N MET A 32 10.02 -8.61 -4.10
CA MET A 32 8.62 -8.78 -4.53
C MET A 32 8.39 -10.25 -4.92
N VAL A 33 7.27 -10.81 -4.50
CA VAL A 33 6.81 -12.16 -4.83
C VAL A 33 5.35 -12.11 -5.29
N ASP A 34 4.84 -13.21 -5.81
CA ASP A 34 3.43 -13.28 -6.17
C ASP A 34 2.55 -12.97 -4.95
N ASN A 35 1.70 -11.94 -5.09
CA ASN A 35 0.78 -11.46 -4.05
C ASN A 35 1.42 -10.94 -2.76
N GLY A 36 2.72 -10.62 -2.74
CA GLY A 36 3.38 -10.14 -1.53
C GLY A 36 4.79 -9.59 -1.71
N ALA A 37 5.41 -9.23 -0.59
CA ALA A 37 6.82 -8.84 -0.54
C ALA A 37 7.46 -9.53 0.66
N VAL A 38 8.69 -9.99 0.48
CA VAL A 38 9.55 -10.50 1.55
C VAL A 38 10.50 -9.38 1.93
N LEU A 39 10.49 -8.99 3.21
CA LEU A 39 11.40 -8.02 3.79
C LEU A 39 12.40 -8.79 4.65
N GLU A 40 13.68 -8.76 4.28
CA GLU A 40 14.75 -9.29 5.12
C GLU A 40 15.19 -8.24 6.15
N ALA A 41 16.12 -8.60 7.05
CA ALA A 41 16.62 -7.68 8.06
C ALA A 41 17.15 -6.38 7.43
N GLY A 42 16.58 -5.24 7.82
CA GLY A 42 16.92 -3.92 7.26
C GLY A 42 16.18 -3.54 5.98
N GLY A 43 15.38 -4.45 5.41
CA GLY A 43 14.48 -4.17 4.30
C GLY A 43 13.30 -3.28 4.71
N THR A 44 12.99 -2.28 3.89
CA THR A 44 11.87 -1.36 4.09
C THR A 44 11.04 -1.25 2.82
N LEU A 45 9.71 -1.27 2.99
CA LEU A 45 8.72 -1.08 1.95
C LEU A 45 7.83 0.12 2.31
N SER A 46 7.82 1.17 1.48
CA SER A 46 7.04 2.38 1.71
C SER A 46 5.99 2.61 0.62
N PHE A 47 4.76 2.84 1.04
CA PHE A 47 3.62 3.22 0.18
C PHE A 47 3.37 4.73 0.19
N ASP A 48 4.32 5.55 0.66
CA ASP A 48 4.26 7.02 0.52
C ASP A 48 4.59 7.42 -0.93
N THR A 49 3.65 7.11 -1.81
CA THR A 49 3.74 7.23 -3.26
C THR A 49 2.39 7.64 -3.82
N THR A 50 2.36 8.06 -5.09
CA THR A 50 1.14 8.56 -5.74
C THR A 50 -0.05 7.59 -5.67
N PHE A 51 0.19 6.29 -5.86
CA PHE A 51 -0.86 5.27 -5.80
C PHE A 51 -0.88 4.48 -4.47
N GLY A 52 0.18 4.54 -3.68
CA GLY A 52 0.27 3.87 -2.38
C GLY A 52 -0.39 4.65 -1.24
N VAL A 53 -0.37 5.99 -1.30
CA VAL A 53 -0.87 6.85 -0.22
C VAL A 53 -2.40 6.89 -0.22
N PHE A 54 -3.01 6.90 0.97
CA PHE A 54 -4.46 7.11 1.11
C PHE A 54 -4.76 8.61 1.25
N ALA A 55 -5.54 9.18 0.33
CA ALA A 55 -5.85 10.62 0.29
C ALA A 55 -6.91 11.05 1.34
N ALA A 56 -6.60 10.89 2.63
CA ALA A 56 -7.54 11.09 3.75
C ALA A 56 -8.25 12.45 3.74
N GLY A 57 -7.52 13.53 3.39
CA GLY A 57 -8.11 14.88 3.31
C GLY A 57 -9.20 15.03 2.25
N ARG A 58 -9.13 14.27 1.15
CA ARG A 58 -10.18 14.25 0.13
C ARG A 58 -11.40 13.49 0.64
N TRP A 59 -11.19 12.31 1.24
CA TRP A 59 -12.25 11.49 1.82
C TRP A 59 -13.04 12.24 2.89
N ARG A 60 -12.36 12.95 3.79
CA ARG A 60 -13.00 13.78 4.81
C ARG A 60 -13.90 14.88 4.23
N ARG A 61 -13.58 15.39 3.04
CA ARG A 61 -14.32 16.49 2.40
C ARG A 61 -15.59 16.02 1.68
N VAL A 62 -15.59 14.81 1.13
CA VAL A 62 -16.62 14.36 0.18
C VAL A 62 -17.39 13.11 0.62
N SER A 63 -17.09 12.57 1.80
CA SER A 63 -17.73 11.35 2.32
C SER A 63 -18.02 11.46 3.82
N HIS A 64 -18.76 10.49 4.35
CA HIS A 64 -19.00 10.33 5.79
C HIS A 64 -18.02 9.35 6.47
N VAL A 65 -16.93 8.97 5.79
CA VAL A 65 -15.90 8.08 6.36
C VAL A 65 -15.08 8.87 7.38
N ASN A 66 -15.22 8.51 8.66
CA ASN A 66 -14.58 9.19 9.78
C ASN A 66 -13.57 8.31 10.53
N ASP A 67 -13.49 7.03 10.19
CA ASP A 67 -12.56 6.06 10.78
C ASP A 67 -11.96 5.18 9.68
N LEU A 68 -10.70 4.81 9.85
CA LEU A 68 -9.94 4.01 8.88
C LEU A 68 -9.15 2.94 9.62
N SER A 69 -9.31 1.69 9.19
CA SER A 69 -8.47 0.57 9.60
C SER A 69 -7.56 0.15 8.46
N VAL A 70 -6.28 -0.01 8.73
CA VAL A 70 -5.34 -0.64 7.80
C VAL A 70 -5.06 -2.07 8.26
N SER A 71 -5.18 -3.03 7.34
CA SER A 71 -4.84 -4.43 7.60
C SER A 71 -3.74 -4.86 6.64
N VAL A 72 -2.66 -5.40 7.20
CA VAL A 72 -1.56 -6.04 6.49
C VAL A 72 -1.49 -7.48 6.99
N ARG A 73 -1.34 -8.43 6.06
CA ARG A 73 -1.04 -9.83 6.38
C ARG A 73 0.46 -10.02 6.20
N ALA A 74 1.15 -10.35 7.29
CA ALA A 74 2.57 -10.63 7.34
C ALA A 74 2.78 -12.06 7.83
#